data_AF-A0AA97G7P6-F1
#
_entry.id   AF-A0AA97G7P6-F1
#
_cell.length_a   1.000
_cell.length_b   1.000
_cell.length_c   1.000
_cell.angle_alpha   90.00
_cell.angle_beta   90.00
_cell.angle_gamma   90.00
#
_symmetry.space_group_name_H-M   'P 1'
#
loop_
_entity.id
_entity.type
_entity.pdbx_description
1 polymer ?
#
loop_
_entity_poly.entity_id
_entity_poly.type
_entity_poly.pdbx_seq_one_letter_code
_entity_poly.pdbx_strand_id
1 'polypeptide(L)'
;MKSNLTIVKTAIAIAISLSSYAYGSGNHSQNTTQTTTLAPTPVSESQQTLASVFPKYTTVFGIKVRGTEKVPDEKLLHAAKIMAEYLDNNDDGRIDNQQVVDMLVQHKATLAMIADDSELQPVRDKVGNRKKLSNLQDLKASETHPNGAARGVFDGALEEVLHLITHLGYSKVYPEALAERHGSLIADAMDKARGGRFDTIPDSYPKNAWFTYEDESCNYSCMITEYTYFALTSMLGGQQFPGRLEKIQNEWKLNTRDKVRSGDPDVYNILTNPAYLLPSVLPDGQYNSTPFEIKIGADESTEVSTEAHDSATKAEQTLVVLFVAVMIVFGKVMLY
;
A
#
# COMPACT_ATOMS: atom_id res chain seq x y z
N MET A 1 16.46 58.54 23.79
CA MET A 1 17.91 58.36 23.99
C MET A 1 18.18 56.87 24.23
N LYS A 2 19.02 56.27 23.36
CA LYS A 2 19.74 54.97 23.46
C LYS A 2 18.86 53.70 23.57
N SER A 3 18.54 52.98 22.49
CA SER A 3 19.36 52.06 21.67
C SER A 3 20.15 51.02 22.48
N ASN A 4 19.88 49.73 22.25
CA ASN A 4 20.93 48.78 21.83
C ASN A 4 20.33 47.53 21.19
N LEU A 5 20.79 47.33 19.96
CA LEU A 5 20.47 46.33 18.97
C LEU A 5 21.69 45.40 18.92
N THR A 6 21.54 44.13 19.25
CA THR A 6 22.62 43.14 19.08
C THR A 6 22.29 42.26 17.88
N ILE A 7 22.83 42.66 16.72
CA ILE A 7 22.86 41.87 15.49
C ILE A 7 23.98 40.83 15.64
N VAL A 8 23.64 39.54 15.65
CA VAL A 8 24.60 38.47 15.43
C VAL A 8 24.74 38.27 13.92
N LYS A 9 25.87 38.71 13.38
CA LYS A 9 26.30 38.45 12.00
C LYS A 9 26.99 37.08 11.96
N THR A 10 26.38 36.10 11.30
CA THR A 10 27.10 34.88 10.89
C THR A 10 27.28 34.94 9.38
N ALA A 11 28.51 35.20 8.95
CA ALA A 11 28.94 35.14 7.56
C ALA A 11 29.26 33.68 7.21
N ILE A 12 28.56 33.11 6.22
CA ILE A 12 28.94 31.84 5.61
C ILE A 12 29.69 32.19 4.32
N ALA A 13 30.99 31.88 4.30
CA ALA A 13 31.83 31.97 3.13
C ALA A 13 31.57 30.75 2.23
N ILE A 14 31.10 30.99 1.00
CA ILE A 14 30.99 29.96 -0.04
C ILE A 14 32.26 30.06 -0.88
N ALA A 15 33.13 29.05 -0.79
CA ALA A 15 34.28 28.89 -1.65
C ALA A 15 33.83 28.28 -2.99
N ILE A 16 33.93 29.05 -4.07
CA ILE A 16 33.74 28.57 -5.44
C ILE A 16 35.13 28.33 -6.02
N SER A 17 35.52 27.06 -6.16
CA SER A 17 36.69 26.67 -6.93
C SER A 17 36.33 26.63 -8.42
N LEU A 18 36.74 27.66 -9.17
CA LEU A 18 36.81 27.61 -10.63
C LEU A 18 38.10 26.88 -11.05
N SER A 19 37.98 25.76 -11.75
CA SER A 19 39.06 25.23 -12.58
C SER A 19 38.82 25.55 -14.05
N SER A 20 39.82 26.14 -14.67
CA SER A 20 39.84 26.64 -16.05
C SER A 20 40.16 25.54 -17.08
N TYR A 21 39.48 25.68 -18.22
CA TYR A 21 39.57 25.02 -19.52
C TYR A 21 40.89 24.36 -19.97
N ALA A 22 40.75 23.26 -20.72
CA ALA A 22 41.57 22.98 -21.90
C ALA A 22 40.68 22.55 -23.07
N TYR A 23 40.72 23.34 -24.15
CA TYR A 23 40.09 23.09 -25.44
C TYR A 23 41.02 22.18 -26.25
N GLY A 24 40.58 20.96 -26.57
CA GLY A 24 41.35 19.98 -27.35
C GLY A 24 40.70 19.75 -28.71
N SER A 25 41.46 20.05 -29.77
CA SER A 25 41.12 19.91 -31.19
C SER A 25 40.67 18.48 -31.56
N GLY A 26 39.74 18.40 -32.51
CA GLY A 26 38.98 17.19 -32.82
C GLY A 26 39.76 16.03 -33.44
N ASN A 27 39.10 14.87 -33.42
CA ASN A 27 39.29 13.84 -34.43
C ASN A 27 37.97 13.12 -34.67
N HIS A 28 37.64 13.01 -35.96
CA HIS A 28 36.49 12.31 -36.50
C HIS A 28 36.70 10.80 -36.28
N SER A 29 35.85 10.16 -35.47
CA SER A 29 35.74 8.70 -35.45
C SER A 29 34.28 8.32 -35.27
N GLN A 30 33.85 7.36 -36.08
CA GLN A 30 32.47 6.95 -36.24
C GLN A 30 31.94 6.32 -34.94
N ASN A 31 30.85 6.88 -34.40
CA ASN A 31 30.09 6.24 -33.33
C ASN A 31 29.08 5.28 -33.97
N THR A 32 29.47 4.02 -34.07
CA THR A 32 28.58 2.88 -34.21
C THR A 32 27.62 2.87 -33.02
N THR A 33 26.31 2.93 -33.28
CA THR A 33 25.28 2.74 -32.26
C THR A 33 25.40 1.31 -31.72
N GLN A 34 26.15 1.11 -30.64
CA GLN A 34 26.06 -0.11 -29.85
C GLN A 34 24.79 -0.02 -29.02
N THR A 35 23.77 -0.75 -29.47
CA THR A 35 22.65 -1.13 -28.61
C THR A 35 23.20 -2.04 -27.52
N THR A 36 23.54 -1.48 -26.37
CA THR A 36 23.84 -2.26 -25.17
C THR A 36 22.53 -2.84 -24.67
N THR A 37 22.25 -4.10 -25.03
CA THR A 37 21.24 -4.90 -24.35
C THR A 37 21.71 -5.05 -22.90
N LEU A 38 21.06 -4.32 -21.98
CA LEU A 38 21.25 -4.53 -20.55
C LEU A 38 20.91 -6.00 -20.25
N ALA A 39 21.88 -6.72 -19.68
CA ALA A 39 21.62 -8.05 -19.15
C ALA A 39 20.54 -7.93 -18.06
N PRO A 40 19.55 -8.85 -18.00
CA PRO A 40 18.54 -8.80 -16.96
C PRO A 40 19.21 -8.83 -15.59
N THR A 41 18.81 -7.89 -14.73
CA THR A 41 19.23 -7.85 -13.32
C THR A 41 18.95 -9.22 -12.69
N PRO A 42 19.89 -9.82 -11.94
CA PRO A 42 19.64 -11.10 -11.29
C PRO A 42 18.43 -10.97 -10.35
N VAL A 43 17.39 -11.78 -10.62
CA VAL A 43 16.19 -11.91 -9.78
C VAL A 43 16.64 -12.14 -8.34
N SER A 44 16.12 -11.36 -7.39
CA SER A 44 16.56 -11.46 -5.99
C SER A 44 16.30 -12.86 -5.43
N GLU A 45 17.12 -13.31 -4.47
CA GLU A 45 16.95 -14.63 -3.82
C GLU A 45 15.54 -14.80 -3.20
N SER A 46 14.95 -13.71 -2.72
CA SER A 46 13.57 -13.67 -2.21
C SER A 46 12.54 -13.89 -3.31
N GLN A 47 12.71 -13.30 -4.50
CA GLN A 47 11.83 -13.50 -5.65
C GLN A 47 11.93 -14.94 -6.19
N GLN A 48 13.12 -15.54 -6.19
CA GLN A 48 13.30 -16.95 -6.57
C GLN A 48 12.61 -17.89 -5.57
N THR A 49 12.70 -17.59 -4.27
CA THR A 49 12.00 -18.36 -3.24
C THR A 49 10.48 -18.23 -3.38
N LEU A 50 9.97 -17.02 -3.61
CA LEU A 50 8.55 -16.79 -3.88
C LEU A 50 8.07 -17.52 -5.13
N ALA A 51 8.86 -17.52 -6.21
CA ALA A 51 8.52 -18.23 -7.44
C ALA A 51 8.51 -19.75 -7.27
N SER A 52 9.40 -20.29 -6.44
CA SER A 52 9.46 -21.72 -6.13
C SER A 52 8.29 -22.19 -5.27
N VAL A 53 7.85 -21.36 -4.31
CA VAL A 53 6.76 -21.71 -3.39
C VAL A 53 5.38 -21.38 -3.97
N PHE A 54 5.27 -20.23 -4.65
CA PHE A 54 4.06 -19.72 -5.28
C PHE A 54 4.28 -19.51 -6.78
N PRO A 55 4.30 -20.60 -7.59
CA PRO A 55 4.65 -20.51 -8.99
C PRO A 55 3.58 -19.83 -9.85
N LYS A 56 2.29 -19.91 -9.49
CA LYS A 56 1.24 -19.18 -10.20
C LYS A 56 1.28 -17.72 -9.82
N TYR A 57 1.15 -16.81 -10.78
CA TYR A 57 1.01 -15.39 -10.45
C TYR A 57 0.26 -14.58 -11.53
N THR A 58 -0.33 -13.48 -11.10
CA THR A 58 -0.75 -12.37 -11.96
C THR A 58 -0.32 -11.04 -11.34
N THR A 59 -0.65 -9.92 -11.97
CA THR A 59 -0.26 -8.58 -11.48
C THR A 59 -1.42 -7.60 -11.62
N VAL A 60 -1.72 -6.89 -10.55
CA VAL A 60 -2.77 -5.86 -10.46
C VAL A 60 -2.08 -4.54 -10.18
N PHE A 61 -2.06 -3.61 -11.14
CA PHE A 61 -1.41 -2.30 -10.98
C PHE A 61 0.04 -2.34 -10.43
N GLY A 62 0.80 -3.38 -10.78
CA GLY A 62 2.17 -3.60 -10.29
C GLY A 62 2.29 -4.45 -9.02
N ILE A 63 1.18 -4.73 -8.33
CA ILE A 63 1.10 -5.54 -7.11
C ILE A 63 0.95 -7.02 -7.49
N LYS A 64 1.68 -7.90 -6.82
CA LYS A 64 1.67 -9.33 -7.15
C LYS A 64 0.56 -10.07 -6.40
N VAL A 65 -0.14 -10.92 -7.15
CA VAL A 65 -1.03 -11.95 -6.60
C VAL A 65 -0.44 -13.29 -7.01
N ARG A 66 0.06 -14.06 -6.05
CA ARG A 66 0.72 -15.35 -6.28
C ARG A 66 -0.05 -16.48 -5.62
N GLY A 67 0.07 -17.70 -6.14
CA GLY A 67 -0.55 -18.89 -5.56
C GLY A 67 0.32 -20.13 -5.68
N THR A 68 0.12 -21.10 -4.79
CA THR A 68 0.71 -22.45 -4.93
C THR A 68 0.14 -23.14 -6.18
N GLU A 69 0.76 -24.24 -6.61
CA GLU A 69 0.23 -25.05 -7.73
C GLU A 69 -1.20 -25.54 -7.48
N LYS A 70 -1.57 -25.74 -6.21
CA LYS A 70 -2.88 -26.27 -5.81
C LYS A 70 -3.97 -25.22 -5.72
N VAL A 71 -3.63 -23.92 -5.73
CA VAL A 71 -4.64 -22.86 -5.79
C VAL A 71 -5.35 -22.93 -7.15
N PRO A 72 -6.68 -23.10 -7.19
CA PRO A 72 -7.43 -23.07 -8.45
C PRO A 72 -7.31 -21.70 -9.12
N ASP A 73 -7.17 -21.69 -10.45
CA ASP A 73 -6.92 -20.49 -11.24
C ASP A 73 -8.04 -19.46 -11.07
N GLU A 74 -9.29 -19.91 -10.99
CA GLU A 74 -10.46 -19.07 -10.78
C GLU A 74 -10.45 -18.34 -9.43
N LYS A 75 -9.84 -18.93 -8.39
CA LYS A 75 -9.71 -18.30 -7.07
C LYS A 75 -8.62 -17.22 -7.08
N LEU A 76 -7.50 -17.50 -7.75
CA LEU A 76 -6.43 -16.52 -7.93
C LEU A 76 -6.90 -15.32 -8.74
N LEU A 77 -7.59 -15.56 -9.85
CA LEU A 77 -8.18 -14.50 -10.67
C LEU A 77 -9.26 -13.73 -9.92
N HIS A 78 -10.09 -14.39 -9.10
CA HIS A 78 -11.06 -13.70 -8.25
C HIS A 78 -10.37 -12.74 -7.28
N ALA A 79 -9.35 -13.19 -6.55
CA ALA A 79 -8.60 -12.32 -5.64
C ALA A 79 -7.93 -11.14 -6.37
N ALA A 80 -7.42 -11.35 -7.60
CA ALA A 80 -6.87 -10.28 -8.43
C ALA A 80 -7.93 -9.24 -8.83
N LYS A 81 -9.15 -9.67 -9.17
CA LYS A 81 -10.25 -8.76 -9.48
C LYS A 81 -10.71 -7.97 -8.27
N ILE A 82 -10.86 -8.62 -7.11
CA ILE A 82 -11.18 -7.94 -5.85
C ILE A 82 -10.13 -6.85 -5.52
N MET A 83 -8.84 -7.15 -5.73
CA MET A 83 -7.77 -6.16 -5.57
C MET A 83 -7.90 -5.00 -6.55
N ALA A 84 -8.24 -5.29 -7.81
CA ALA A 84 -8.43 -4.25 -8.82
C ALA A 84 -9.61 -3.34 -8.45
N GLU A 85 -10.75 -3.90 -8.06
CA GLU A 85 -11.96 -3.16 -7.66
C GLU A 85 -11.79 -2.35 -6.36
N TYR A 86 -10.84 -2.71 -5.49
CA TYR A 86 -10.49 -1.86 -4.35
C TYR A 86 -9.57 -0.69 -4.74
N LEU A 87 -8.77 -0.82 -5.80
CA LEU A 87 -7.78 0.19 -6.22
C LEU A 87 -8.28 1.09 -7.38
N ASP A 88 -9.26 0.59 -8.12
CA ASP A 88 -10.07 1.25 -9.15
C ASP A 88 -11.54 0.88 -8.85
N ASN A 89 -12.13 1.60 -7.90
CA ASN A 89 -13.46 1.33 -7.36
C ASN A 89 -14.60 1.76 -8.27
N ASN A 90 -14.28 2.47 -9.35
CA ASN A 90 -15.23 2.89 -10.36
C ASN A 90 -15.16 2.02 -11.64
N ASP A 91 -14.22 1.07 -11.73
CA ASP A 91 -13.96 0.15 -12.85
C ASP A 91 -13.86 0.89 -14.19
N ASP A 92 -13.07 1.97 -14.26
CA ASP A 92 -12.75 2.69 -15.51
C ASP A 92 -11.36 2.34 -16.08
N GLY A 93 -10.64 1.44 -15.41
CA GLY A 93 -9.28 1.02 -15.75
C GLY A 93 -8.20 1.91 -15.16
N ARG A 94 -8.52 2.89 -14.31
CA ARG A 94 -7.56 3.82 -13.70
C ARG A 94 -7.56 3.71 -12.19
N ILE A 95 -6.35 3.78 -11.64
CA ILE A 95 -6.14 3.79 -10.20
C ILE A 95 -6.78 5.05 -9.59
N ASP A 96 -7.64 4.86 -8.59
CA ASP A 96 -8.33 5.95 -7.89
C ASP A 96 -7.35 6.71 -6.96
N ASN A 97 -6.45 5.98 -6.30
CA ASN A 97 -5.45 6.56 -5.38
C ASN A 97 -4.02 6.09 -5.72
N GLN A 98 -3.35 6.84 -6.60
CA GLN A 98 -2.01 6.49 -7.08
C GLN A 98 -0.97 6.40 -5.95
N GLN A 99 -1.06 7.25 -4.91
CA GLN A 99 -0.11 7.24 -3.79
C GLN A 99 -0.17 5.92 -3.01
N VAL A 100 -1.37 5.35 -2.86
CA VAL A 100 -1.58 4.05 -2.20
C VAL A 100 -0.98 2.92 -3.02
N VAL A 101 -1.21 2.90 -4.34
CA VAL A 101 -0.60 1.88 -5.22
C VAL A 101 0.91 2.00 -5.25
N ASP A 102 1.45 3.22 -5.34
CA ASP A 102 2.90 3.46 -5.30
C ASP A 102 3.52 2.92 -3.99
N MET A 103 2.84 3.09 -2.85
CA MET A 103 3.28 2.49 -1.58
C MET A 103 3.26 0.97 -1.57
N LEU A 104 2.20 0.37 -2.11
CA LEU A 104 2.09 -1.09 -2.22
C LEU A 104 3.22 -1.64 -3.09
N VAL A 105 3.49 -1.02 -4.25
CA VAL A 105 4.58 -1.40 -5.16
C VAL A 105 5.95 -1.18 -4.51
N GLN A 106 6.18 -0.03 -3.88
CA GLN A 106 7.46 0.28 -3.21
C GLN A 106 7.78 -0.74 -2.12
N HIS A 107 6.78 -1.16 -1.35
CA HIS A 107 6.94 -2.17 -0.31
C HIS A 107 6.88 -3.60 -0.85
N LYS A 108 6.81 -3.80 -2.18
CA LYS A 108 6.70 -5.14 -2.80
C LYS A 108 5.54 -5.96 -2.19
N ALA A 109 4.44 -5.28 -1.87
CA ALA A 109 3.22 -5.90 -1.34
C ALA A 109 2.80 -7.05 -2.24
N THR A 110 2.50 -8.20 -1.66
CA THR A 110 2.12 -9.40 -2.41
C THR A 110 1.04 -10.16 -1.68
N LEU A 111 -0.05 -10.47 -2.37
CA LEU A 111 -1.03 -11.44 -1.90
C LEU A 111 -0.52 -12.85 -2.24
N ALA A 112 -0.42 -13.72 -1.25
CA ALA A 112 0.14 -15.06 -1.38
C ALA A 112 -0.90 -16.13 -1.04
N MET A 113 -1.38 -16.84 -2.04
CA MET A 113 -2.47 -17.80 -1.89
C MET A 113 -1.98 -19.23 -1.69
N ILE A 114 -2.62 -19.95 -0.78
CA ILE A 114 -2.47 -21.39 -0.61
C ILE A 114 -3.83 -22.07 -0.80
N ALA A 115 -3.87 -23.38 -1.01
CA ALA A 115 -5.14 -24.08 -1.18
C ALA A 115 -5.99 -24.06 0.10
N ASP A 116 -5.40 -24.48 1.22
CA ASP A 116 -6.05 -24.64 2.52
C ASP A 116 -5.01 -24.80 3.65
N ASP A 117 -5.47 -25.03 4.88
CA ASP A 117 -4.62 -25.14 6.08
C ASP A 117 -3.57 -26.28 5.99
N SER A 118 -3.78 -27.30 5.15
CA SER A 118 -2.82 -28.39 4.97
C SER A 118 -1.51 -27.92 4.31
N GLU A 119 -1.53 -26.78 3.62
CA GLU A 119 -0.35 -26.21 2.96
C GLU A 119 0.43 -25.24 3.87
N LEU A 120 -0.14 -24.78 4.98
CA LEU A 120 0.49 -23.77 5.85
C LEU A 120 1.89 -24.21 6.34
N GLN A 121 2.00 -25.38 6.95
CA GLN A 121 3.28 -25.86 7.47
C GLN A 121 4.29 -26.16 6.34
N PRO A 122 3.93 -26.91 5.27
CA PRO A 122 4.85 -27.14 4.15
C PRO A 122 5.34 -25.85 3.47
N VAL A 123 4.48 -24.85 3.30
CA VAL A 123 4.85 -23.55 2.75
C VAL A 123 5.81 -22.83 3.68
N ARG A 124 5.52 -22.79 4.99
CA ARG A 124 6.42 -22.19 5.99
C ARG A 124 7.79 -22.83 6.00
N ASP A 125 7.86 -24.16 5.90
CA ASP A 125 9.12 -24.90 5.88
C ASP A 125 9.95 -24.57 4.63
N LYS A 126 9.31 -24.44 3.46
CA LYS A 126 9.98 -24.07 2.21
C LYS A 126 10.44 -22.61 2.19
N VAL A 127 9.65 -21.70 2.75
CA VAL A 127 9.98 -20.27 2.87
C VAL A 127 11.15 -20.05 3.83
N GLY A 128 11.23 -20.85 4.89
CA GLY A 128 12.26 -20.72 5.92
C GLY A 128 12.10 -19.43 6.72
N ASN A 129 13.07 -18.51 6.62
CA ASN A 129 13.05 -17.28 7.42
C ASN A 129 11.98 -16.30 6.92
N ARG A 130 10.84 -16.23 7.62
CA ARG A 130 9.73 -15.30 7.31
C ARG A 130 10.13 -13.84 7.18
N LYS A 131 11.24 -13.39 7.79
CA LYS A 131 11.75 -12.03 7.59
C LYS A 131 12.09 -11.71 6.13
N LYS A 132 12.33 -12.73 5.29
CA LYS A 132 12.55 -12.58 3.84
C LYS A 132 11.26 -12.25 3.06
N LEU A 133 10.08 -12.41 3.68
CA LEU A 133 8.75 -12.26 3.07
C LEU A 133 7.87 -11.29 3.87
N SER A 134 8.46 -10.21 4.40
CA SER A 134 7.83 -9.36 5.43
C SER A 134 6.57 -8.61 4.98
N ASN A 135 6.25 -8.60 3.68
CA ASN A 135 5.19 -7.80 3.07
C ASN A 135 4.20 -8.68 2.28
N LEU A 136 3.94 -9.89 2.82
CA LEU A 136 2.93 -10.80 2.32
C LEU A 136 1.66 -10.74 3.16
N GLN A 137 0.53 -10.83 2.47
CA GLN A 137 -0.75 -11.19 3.08
C GLN A 137 -1.17 -12.54 2.52
N ASP A 138 -1.47 -13.51 3.39
CA ASP A 138 -1.96 -14.81 2.97
C ASP A 138 -3.47 -14.82 2.72
N LEU A 139 -3.91 -15.71 1.82
CA LEU A 139 -5.32 -15.96 1.54
C LEU A 139 -5.50 -17.42 1.14
N LYS A 140 -6.46 -18.13 1.72
CA LYS A 140 -6.75 -19.51 1.34
C LYS A 140 -7.76 -19.57 0.20
N ALA A 141 -7.51 -20.46 -0.76
CA ALA A 141 -8.49 -20.76 -1.80
C ALA A 141 -9.78 -21.36 -1.21
N SER A 142 -9.66 -22.08 -0.09
CA SER A 142 -10.79 -22.69 0.64
C SER A 142 -11.74 -21.67 1.28
N GLU A 143 -11.27 -20.45 1.61
CA GLU A 143 -12.11 -19.37 2.16
C GLU A 143 -12.45 -18.27 1.14
N THR A 144 -11.84 -18.34 -0.05
CA THR A 144 -12.18 -17.48 -1.18
C THR A 144 -13.51 -17.96 -1.78
N HIS A 145 -14.56 -17.17 -1.66
CA HIS A 145 -15.93 -17.57 -2.01
C HIS A 145 -16.59 -16.54 -2.93
N PRO A 146 -16.30 -16.58 -4.25
CA PRO A 146 -16.98 -15.72 -5.21
C PRO A 146 -18.50 -15.83 -5.05
N ASN A 147 -19.16 -14.67 -4.99
CA ASN A 147 -20.59 -14.54 -4.70
C ASN A 147 -21.03 -15.36 -3.45
N GLY A 148 -20.21 -15.35 -2.40
CA GLY A 148 -20.43 -16.13 -1.18
C GLY A 148 -21.67 -15.69 -0.40
N ALA A 149 -21.93 -14.38 -0.36
CA ALA A 149 -23.05 -13.80 0.40
C ALA A 149 -24.41 -14.37 -0.03
N ALA A 150 -24.60 -14.62 -1.34
CA ALA A 150 -25.80 -15.28 -1.87
C ALA A 150 -26.01 -16.71 -1.34
N ARG A 151 -24.94 -17.33 -0.82
CA ARG A 151 -24.94 -18.67 -0.21
C ARG A 151 -24.77 -18.63 1.31
N GLY A 152 -24.79 -17.44 1.93
CA GLY A 152 -24.59 -17.28 3.38
C GLY A 152 -23.16 -17.54 3.87
N VAL A 153 -22.17 -17.41 2.97
CA VAL A 153 -20.75 -17.62 3.27
C VAL A 153 -19.99 -16.33 2.99
N PHE A 154 -19.14 -15.89 3.91
CA PHE A 154 -18.31 -14.70 3.69
C PHE A 154 -17.22 -15.01 2.67
N ASP A 155 -16.85 -14.05 1.82
CA ASP A 155 -15.73 -14.21 0.90
C ASP A 155 -14.45 -13.66 1.52
N GLY A 156 -13.53 -14.54 1.92
CA GLY A 156 -12.29 -14.14 2.57
C GLY A 156 -11.41 -13.23 1.70
N ALA A 157 -11.57 -13.26 0.37
CA ALA A 157 -10.83 -12.34 -0.50
C ALA A 157 -11.17 -10.86 -0.22
N LEU A 158 -12.39 -10.55 0.25
CA LEU A 158 -12.77 -9.18 0.61
C LEU A 158 -12.00 -8.64 1.81
N GLU A 159 -11.56 -9.53 2.70
CA GLU A 159 -10.84 -9.24 3.93
C GLU A 159 -9.34 -9.21 3.67
N GLU A 160 -8.78 -10.32 3.18
CA GLU A 160 -7.32 -10.44 3.05
C GLU A 160 -6.74 -9.46 2.02
N VAL A 161 -7.42 -9.24 0.90
CA VAL A 161 -6.98 -8.22 -0.05
C VAL A 161 -7.02 -6.83 0.58
N LEU A 162 -8.06 -6.55 1.37
CA LEU A 162 -8.20 -5.27 2.03
C LEU A 162 -7.13 -5.08 3.11
N HIS A 163 -6.84 -6.11 3.93
CA HIS A 163 -5.76 -6.12 4.90
C HIS A 163 -4.43 -5.70 4.26
N LEU A 164 -4.07 -6.29 3.12
CA LEU A 164 -2.85 -5.93 2.39
C LEU A 164 -2.85 -4.45 1.98
N ILE A 165 -3.95 -3.98 1.39
CA ILE A 165 -4.10 -2.60 0.88
C ILE A 165 -4.04 -1.59 2.02
N THR A 166 -4.70 -1.86 3.15
CA THR A 166 -4.70 -0.94 4.29
C THR A 166 -3.36 -0.96 5.02
N HIS A 167 -2.77 -2.15 5.23
CA HIS A 167 -1.54 -2.32 5.99
C HIS A 167 -0.33 -1.71 5.30
N LEU A 168 -0.14 -1.97 4.01
CA LEU A 168 1.05 -1.53 3.26
C LEU A 168 0.82 -0.30 2.38
N GLY A 169 -0.44 0.06 2.13
CA GLY A 169 -0.82 1.24 1.37
C GLY A 169 -1.27 2.39 2.28
N TYR A 170 -2.54 2.38 2.69
CA TYR A 170 -3.17 3.49 3.41
C TYR A 170 -2.46 3.86 4.71
N SER A 171 -1.98 2.87 5.49
CA SER A 171 -1.27 3.14 6.75
C SER A 171 0.04 3.90 6.55
N LYS A 172 0.65 3.78 5.35
CA LYS A 172 1.92 4.43 4.99
C LYS A 172 1.69 5.80 4.36
N VAL A 173 0.63 5.94 3.55
CA VAL A 173 0.27 7.21 2.89
C VAL A 173 -0.33 8.21 3.88
N TYR A 174 -1.16 7.75 4.81
CA TYR A 174 -1.89 8.63 5.74
C TYR A 174 -1.54 8.32 7.21
N PRO A 175 -0.29 8.53 7.64
CA PRO A 175 0.19 8.00 8.91
C PRO A 175 -0.43 8.64 10.15
N GLU A 176 -0.99 9.85 10.04
CA GLU A 176 -1.71 10.49 11.16
C GLU A 176 -3.14 9.95 11.31
N ALA A 177 -3.74 9.46 10.23
CA ALA A 177 -5.13 8.99 10.24
C ALA A 177 -5.24 7.47 10.33
N LEU A 178 -4.46 6.74 9.53
CA LEU A 178 -4.64 5.32 9.24
C LEU A 178 -3.42 4.47 9.62
N ALA A 179 -2.37 5.02 10.24
CA ALA A 179 -1.27 4.21 10.71
C ALA A 179 -1.70 3.22 11.80
N GLU A 180 -1.11 2.04 11.79
CA GLU A 180 -1.34 1.00 12.79
C GLU A 180 -0.45 1.18 14.03
N ARG A 181 -0.51 2.37 14.63
CA ARG A 181 0.27 2.74 15.81
C ARG A 181 -0.54 3.67 16.70
N HIS A 182 -0.12 3.79 17.95
CA HIS A 182 -0.71 4.76 18.87
C HIS A 182 -0.70 6.19 18.31
N GLY A 183 -1.78 6.91 18.61
CA GLY A 183 -1.95 8.31 18.26
C GLY A 183 -2.40 8.56 16.82
N SER A 184 -2.63 7.52 16.02
CA SER A 184 -3.39 7.67 14.77
C SER A 184 -4.88 7.75 15.07
N LEU A 185 -5.63 8.43 14.20
CA LEU A 185 -7.08 8.55 14.37
C LEU A 185 -7.79 7.18 14.41
N ILE A 186 -7.36 6.23 13.57
CA ILE A 186 -7.94 4.89 13.52
C ILE A 186 -7.66 4.08 14.79
N ALA A 187 -6.46 4.22 15.38
CA ALA A 187 -6.10 3.55 16.62
C ALA A 187 -6.91 4.12 17.80
N ASP A 188 -7.07 5.45 17.85
CA ASP A 188 -7.86 6.10 18.89
C ASP A 188 -9.37 5.75 18.78
N ALA A 189 -9.89 5.57 17.56
CA ALA A 189 -11.24 5.06 17.34
C ALA A 189 -11.40 3.60 17.81
N MET A 190 -10.44 2.73 17.45
CA MET A 190 -10.43 1.33 17.91
C MET A 190 -10.35 1.22 19.44
N ASP A 191 -9.55 2.05 20.11
CA ASP A 191 -9.46 2.06 21.58
C ASP A 191 -10.83 2.38 22.20
N LYS A 192 -11.60 3.32 21.64
CA LYS A 192 -12.98 3.58 22.09
C LYS A 192 -13.89 2.39 21.85
N ALA A 193 -13.77 1.74 20.68
CA ALA A 193 -14.58 0.58 20.31
C ALA A 193 -14.41 -0.62 21.23
N ARG A 194 -13.21 -0.76 21.81
CA ARG A 194 -12.86 -1.79 22.79
C ARG A 194 -13.13 -1.37 24.23
N GLY A 195 -13.58 -0.14 24.46
CA GLY A 195 -13.80 0.43 25.80
C GLY A 195 -12.51 0.77 26.56
N GLY A 196 -11.38 0.87 25.86
CA GLY A 196 -10.05 1.14 26.40
C GLY A 196 -8.93 0.74 25.44
N ARG A 197 -7.71 1.16 25.78
CA ARG A 197 -6.51 0.75 25.04
C ARG A 197 -5.97 -0.57 25.58
N PHE A 198 -5.79 -1.53 24.69
CA PHE A 198 -5.22 -2.85 24.97
C PHE A 198 -4.17 -3.19 23.92
N ASP A 199 -2.90 -3.22 24.31
CA ASP A 199 -1.76 -3.53 23.43
C ASP A 199 -1.69 -5.03 23.09
N THR A 200 -2.24 -5.86 23.96
CA THR A 200 -2.41 -7.31 23.84
C THR A 200 -3.87 -7.68 24.13
N ILE A 201 -4.31 -8.87 23.75
CA ILE A 201 -5.65 -9.39 24.06
C ILE A 201 -5.83 -9.45 25.59
N PRO A 202 -6.85 -8.77 26.17
CA PRO A 202 -7.14 -8.84 27.60
C PRO A 202 -7.98 -10.09 27.94
N ASP A 203 -7.94 -10.54 29.19
CA ASP A 203 -8.81 -11.63 29.70
C ASP A 203 -10.31 -11.35 29.47
N SER A 204 -10.70 -10.08 29.49
CA SER A 204 -12.05 -9.66 29.14
C SER A 204 -12.09 -8.20 28.70
N TYR A 205 -12.95 -7.92 27.72
CA TYR A 205 -13.28 -6.57 27.30
C TYR A 205 -14.48 -6.02 28.11
N PRO A 206 -14.60 -4.68 28.28
CA PRO A 206 -15.79 -4.03 28.79
C PRO A 206 -17.07 -4.48 28.07
N LYS A 207 -18.17 -4.68 28.82
CA LYS A 207 -19.44 -5.20 28.27
C LYS A 207 -20.02 -4.37 27.10
N ASN A 208 -19.74 -3.07 27.09
CA ASN A 208 -20.21 -2.13 26.08
C ASN A 208 -19.26 -2.01 24.87
N ALA A 209 -18.15 -2.76 24.82
CA ALA A 209 -17.31 -2.85 23.63
C ALA A 209 -18.11 -3.38 22.44
N TRP A 210 -17.89 -2.82 21.26
CA TRP A 210 -18.49 -3.28 19.99
C TRP A 210 -17.48 -3.83 19.01
N PHE A 211 -16.20 -3.65 19.32
CA PHE A 211 -15.09 -4.39 18.75
C PHE A 211 -14.36 -5.14 19.87
N THR A 212 -14.12 -6.42 19.67
CA THR A 212 -13.36 -7.33 20.53
C THR A 212 -12.62 -8.31 19.61
N TYR A 213 -11.53 -8.88 20.10
CA TYR A 213 -10.69 -9.76 19.28
C TYR A 213 -10.08 -10.83 20.18
N GLU A 214 -9.99 -12.07 19.68
CA GLU A 214 -9.65 -13.25 20.49
C GLU A 214 -8.36 -13.95 20.05
N ASP A 215 -7.81 -13.65 18.86
CA ASP A 215 -6.54 -14.25 18.40
C ASP A 215 -5.33 -13.64 19.13
N GLU A 216 -4.78 -14.40 20.08
CA GLU A 216 -3.61 -14.03 20.88
C GLU A 216 -2.31 -13.84 20.06
N SER A 217 -2.28 -14.32 18.80
CA SER A 217 -1.14 -14.09 17.90
C SER A 217 -1.11 -12.67 17.33
N CYS A 218 -2.24 -11.95 17.41
CA CYS A 218 -2.41 -10.59 16.91
C CYS A 218 -1.94 -9.56 17.94
N ASN A 219 -1.09 -8.64 17.50
CA ASN A 219 -0.64 -7.50 18.30
C ASN A 219 -1.51 -6.26 18.05
N TYR A 220 -1.23 -5.15 18.74
CA TYR A 220 -1.95 -3.88 18.56
C TYR A 220 -2.07 -3.41 17.10
N SER A 221 -1.01 -3.56 16.30
CA SER A 221 -1.01 -3.18 14.88
C SER A 221 -2.04 -4.00 14.11
N CYS A 222 -2.00 -5.32 14.28
CA CYS A 222 -2.92 -6.25 13.66
C CYS A 222 -4.38 -5.97 14.07
N MET A 223 -4.64 -5.69 15.35
CA MET A 223 -6.00 -5.34 15.80
C MET A 223 -6.55 -4.07 15.13
N ILE A 224 -5.69 -3.11 14.77
CA ILE A 224 -6.09 -1.92 14.01
C ILE A 224 -6.48 -2.30 12.59
N THR A 225 -5.70 -3.18 11.95
CA THR A 225 -6.00 -3.71 10.60
C THR A 225 -7.38 -4.36 10.59
N GLU A 226 -7.64 -5.24 11.55
CA GLU A 226 -8.92 -5.95 11.73
C GLU A 226 -10.09 -4.99 11.96
N TYR A 227 -9.93 -4.03 12.87
CA TYR A 227 -10.94 -3.01 13.12
C TYR A 227 -11.28 -2.19 11.87
N THR A 228 -10.24 -1.83 11.10
CA THR A 228 -10.40 -1.08 9.84
C THR A 228 -11.16 -1.90 8.81
N TYR A 229 -10.82 -3.19 8.67
CA TYR A 229 -11.51 -4.14 7.81
C TYR A 229 -12.98 -4.27 8.19
N PHE A 230 -13.28 -4.59 9.46
CA PHE A 230 -14.65 -4.78 9.93
C PHE A 230 -15.50 -3.55 9.69
N ALA A 231 -14.96 -2.36 10.00
CA ALA A 231 -15.65 -1.09 9.81
C ALA A 231 -15.92 -0.81 8.32
N LEU A 232 -14.89 -0.88 7.47
CA LEU A 232 -15.04 -0.54 6.05
C LEU A 232 -15.96 -1.53 5.35
N THR A 233 -15.76 -2.84 5.50
CA THR A 233 -16.61 -3.84 4.84
C THR A 233 -18.05 -3.82 5.33
N SER A 234 -18.30 -3.43 6.59
CA SER A 234 -19.67 -3.17 7.09
C SER A 234 -20.28 -1.94 6.41
N MET A 235 -19.51 -0.88 6.19
CA MET A 235 -19.94 0.33 5.51
C MET A 235 -20.21 0.13 4.01
N LEU A 236 -19.53 -0.83 3.40
CA LEU A 236 -19.69 -1.23 1.99
C LEU A 236 -20.78 -2.30 1.79
N GLY A 237 -21.29 -2.90 2.87
CA GLY A 237 -22.36 -3.91 2.84
C GLY A 237 -21.88 -5.36 2.78
N GLY A 238 -20.57 -5.60 2.78
CA GLY A 238 -19.99 -6.96 2.75
C GLY A 238 -20.31 -7.80 3.98
N GLN A 239 -20.63 -7.16 5.11
CA GLN A 239 -21.03 -7.82 6.35
C GLN A 239 -22.57 -7.95 6.51
N GLN A 240 -23.34 -7.54 5.49
CA GLN A 240 -24.81 -7.46 5.54
C GLN A 240 -25.47 -8.57 4.70
N PHE A 241 -25.44 -9.80 5.20
CA PHE A 241 -26.23 -10.91 4.64
C PHE A 241 -26.75 -11.85 5.75
N PRO A 242 -27.78 -12.66 5.47
CA PRO A 242 -28.41 -13.53 6.49
C PRO A 242 -27.39 -14.45 7.17
N GLY A 243 -27.42 -14.49 8.51
CA GLY A 243 -26.52 -15.33 9.30
C GLY A 243 -25.12 -14.75 9.53
N ARG A 244 -24.76 -13.59 8.93
CA ARG A 244 -23.41 -13.02 9.10
C ARG A 244 -23.22 -12.43 10.48
N LEU A 245 -24.16 -11.61 10.97
CA LEU A 245 -24.05 -10.97 12.28
C LEU A 245 -23.90 -12.01 13.39
N GLU A 246 -24.66 -13.10 13.32
CA GLU A 246 -24.62 -14.17 14.32
C GLU A 246 -23.23 -14.83 14.40
N LYS A 247 -22.50 -14.87 13.28
CA LYS A 247 -21.14 -15.42 13.19
C LYS A 247 -20.06 -14.46 13.69
N ILE A 248 -20.26 -13.15 13.57
CA ILE A 248 -19.21 -12.15 13.87
C ILE A 248 -19.47 -11.33 15.13
N GLN A 249 -20.69 -11.31 15.68
CA GLN A 249 -21.06 -10.38 16.77
C GLN A 249 -20.29 -10.56 18.08
N ASN A 250 -19.58 -11.68 18.25
CA ASN A 250 -18.67 -11.89 19.37
C ASN A 250 -17.41 -11.01 19.25
N GLU A 251 -17.05 -10.59 18.04
CA GLU A 251 -15.91 -9.73 17.73
C GLU A 251 -16.37 -8.35 17.23
N TRP A 252 -17.37 -8.28 16.35
CA TRP A 252 -17.83 -7.05 15.73
C TRP A 252 -19.36 -6.95 15.69
N LYS A 253 -19.92 -5.96 16.39
CA LYS A 253 -21.38 -5.79 16.53
C LYS A 253 -22.03 -4.92 15.44
N LEU A 254 -21.24 -4.18 14.65
CA LEU A 254 -21.71 -3.10 13.77
C LEU A 254 -21.71 -3.51 12.28
N ASN A 255 -22.30 -4.65 11.94
CA ASN A 255 -22.22 -5.30 10.61
C ASN A 255 -22.89 -4.56 9.42
N THR A 256 -23.32 -3.31 9.57
CA THR A 256 -23.94 -2.51 8.50
C THR A 256 -23.48 -1.06 8.55
N ARG A 257 -23.53 -0.36 7.41
CA ARG A 257 -23.19 1.07 7.32
C ARG A 257 -23.91 1.93 8.36
N ASP A 258 -25.20 1.68 8.57
CA ASP A 258 -26.00 2.43 9.55
C ASP A 258 -25.54 2.16 10.98
N LYS A 259 -25.24 0.90 11.32
CA LYS A 259 -24.71 0.55 12.64
C LYS A 259 -23.35 1.18 12.89
N VAL A 260 -22.44 1.19 11.89
CA VAL A 260 -21.15 1.88 12.00
C VAL A 260 -21.37 3.37 12.20
N ARG A 261 -22.18 4.01 11.35
CA ARG A 261 -22.48 5.46 11.43
C ARG A 261 -23.02 5.89 12.80
N SER A 262 -23.92 5.10 13.40
CA SER A 262 -24.52 5.45 14.69
C SER A 262 -23.74 4.97 15.91
N GLY A 263 -23.09 3.81 15.81
CA GLY A 263 -22.41 3.15 16.93
C GLY A 263 -20.94 3.55 17.07
N ASP A 264 -20.30 3.94 15.96
CA ASP A 264 -18.90 4.34 15.89
C ASP A 264 -18.72 5.52 14.91
N PRO A 265 -19.21 6.72 15.27
CA PRO A 265 -19.11 7.89 14.39
C PRO A 265 -17.67 8.30 14.12
N ASP A 266 -16.72 7.94 14.99
CA ASP A 266 -15.29 8.25 14.80
C ASP A 266 -14.73 7.51 13.59
N VAL A 267 -14.84 6.17 13.55
CA VAL A 267 -14.38 5.40 12.38
C VAL A 267 -15.18 5.72 11.13
N TYR A 268 -16.49 5.97 11.26
CA TYR A 268 -17.30 6.40 10.14
C TYR A 268 -16.76 7.68 9.49
N ASN A 269 -16.44 8.71 10.29
CA ASN A 269 -15.91 9.97 9.79
C ASN A 269 -14.49 9.81 9.21
N ILE A 270 -13.65 8.95 9.80
CA ILE A 270 -12.31 8.65 9.27
C ILE A 270 -12.42 7.98 7.90
N LEU A 271 -13.23 6.91 7.78
CA LEU A 271 -13.31 6.09 6.56
C LEU A 271 -14.19 6.68 5.46
N THR A 272 -15.00 7.71 5.76
CA THR A 272 -15.74 8.49 4.75
C THR A 272 -15.06 9.80 4.35
N ASN A 273 -13.89 10.10 4.90
CA ASN A 273 -13.18 11.32 4.56
C ASN A 273 -12.73 11.28 3.08
N PRO A 274 -13.23 12.19 2.22
CA PRO A 274 -12.93 12.16 0.79
C PRO A 274 -11.45 12.42 0.48
N ALA A 275 -10.67 12.97 1.43
CA ALA A 275 -9.24 13.17 1.25
C ALA A 275 -8.43 11.86 1.14
N TYR A 276 -8.98 10.74 1.61
CA TYR A 276 -8.30 9.45 1.57
C TYR A 276 -8.66 8.64 0.32
N LEU A 277 -9.73 8.97 -0.39
CA LEU A 277 -10.19 8.22 -1.56
C LEU A 277 -10.36 6.71 -1.30
N LEU A 278 -10.84 6.36 -0.09
CA LEU A 278 -11.17 4.98 0.25
C LEU A 278 -12.32 4.47 -0.63
N PRO A 279 -12.36 3.15 -0.90
CA PRO A 279 -13.46 2.52 -1.63
C PRO A 279 -14.82 2.88 -1.05
N SER A 280 -15.80 3.11 -1.93
CA SER A 280 -17.19 3.42 -1.58
C SER A 280 -18.18 2.37 -2.09
N VAL A 281 -17.73 1.47 -2.96
CA VAL A 281 -18.44 0.31 -3.49
C VAL A 281 -17.72 -0.98 -3.05
N LEU A 282 -18.47 -1.99 -2.63
CA LEU A 282 -17.91 -3.30 -2.32
C LEU A 282 -17.49 -4.01 -3.62
N PRO A 283 -16.27 -4.57 -3.71
CA PRO A 283 -15.90 -5.46 -4.81
C PRO A 283 -16.84 -6.66 -4.95
N ASP A 284 -17.15 -7.05 -6.17
CA ASP A 284 -18.01 -8.22 -6.47
C ASP A 284 -17.32 -9.30 -7.32
N GLY A 285 -16.07 -9.05 -7.74
CA GLY A 285 -15.28 -9.94 -8.58
C GLY A 285 -15.57 -9.80 -10.08
N GLN A 286 -16.28 -8.76 -10.52
CA GLN A 286 -16.63 -8.48 -11.91
C GLN A 286 -15.85 -7.29 -12.50
N TYR A 287 -14.54 -7.23 -12.27
CA TYR A 287 -13.68 -6.25 -12.92
C TYR A 287 -13.51 -6.53 -14.43
N ASN A 288 -13.91 -5.59 -15.28
CA ASN A 288 -13.91 -5.77 -16.75
C ASN A 288 -12.93 -4.86 -17.50
N SER A 289 -12.39 -3.83 -16.85
CA SER A 289 -11.52 -2.85 -17.51
C SER A 289 -10.15 -3.40 -17.93
N THR A 290 -9.64 -4.43 -17.24
CA THR A 290 -8.38 -5.08 -17.63
C THR A 290 -8.46 -6.59 -17.37
N PRO A 291 -8.18 -7.44 -18.38
CA PRO A 291 -8.12 -8.88 -18.16
C PRO A 291 -6.84 -9.26 -17.41
N PHE A 292 -6.97 -10.24 -16.51
CA PHE A 292 -5.83 -10.83 -15.81
C PHE A 292 -5.49 -12.20 -16.41
N GLU A 293 -4.21 -12.42 -16.67
CA GLU A 293 -3.69 -13.71 -17.10
C GLU A 293 -2.79 -14.29 -16.01
N ILE A 294 -2.91 -15.60 -15.78
CA ILE A 294 -2.01 -16.33 -14.87
C ILE A 294 -0.77 -16.75 -15.64
N LYS A 295 0.39 -16.41 -15.09
CA LYS A 295 1.71 -16.85 -15.52
C LYS A 295 2.28 -17.84 -14.50
N ILE A 296 3.25 -18.64 -14.94
CA ILE A 296 3.94 -19.64 -14.12
C ILE A 296 5.42 -19.28 -14.00
N GLY A 297 5.96 -19.35 -12.78
CA GLY A 297 7.39 -19.24 -12.50
C GLY A 297 7.82 -17.87 -11.94
N ALA A 298 9.07 -17.50 -12.20
CA ALA A 298 9.62 -16.22 -11.80
C ALA A 298 9.01 -15.08 -12.62
N ASP A 299 9.00 -13.90 -12.03
CA ASP A 299 8.53 -12.70 -12.72
C ASP A 299 9.56 -12.26 -13.76
N GLU A 300 9.19 -12.27 -15.03
CA GLU A 300 10.05 -11.82 -16.13
C GLU A 300 10.03 -10.30 -16.31
N SER A 301 9.21 -9.56 -15.55
CA SER A 301 9.32 -8.10 -15.58
C SER A 301 10.64 -7.70 -14.96
N THR A 302 11.58 -7.27 -15.81
CA THR A 302 12.81 -6.60 -15.43
C THR A 302 12.50 -5.61 -14.32
N GLU A 303 13.11 -5.78 -13.14
CA GLU A 303 13.14 -4.72 -12.15
C GLU A 303 13.68 -3.49 -12.86
N VAL A 304 12.80 -2.56 -13.23
CA VAL A 304 13.22 -1.23 -13.65
C VAL A 304 13.83 -0.66 -12.38
N SER A 305 15.15 -0.69 -12.30
CA SER A 305 15.88 0.12 -11.35
C SER A 305 15.36 1.53 -11.57
N THR A 306 14.59 2.03 -10.62
CA THR A 306 14.34 3.46 -10.50
C THR A 306 15.66 4.08 -10.09
N GLU A 307 16.57 4.23 -11.06
CA GLU A 307 17.48 5.35 -11.01
C GLU A 307 16.57 6.57 -10.99
N ALA A 308 16.48 7.18 -9.81
CA ALA A 308 16.01 8.54 -9.68
C ALA A 308 16.92 9.39 -10.57
N HIS A 309 16.56 9.51 -11.85
CA HIS A 309 17.15 10.49 -12.72
C HIS A 309 16.73 11.84 -12.15
N ASP A 310 17.71 12.42 -11.48
CA ASP A 310 17.85 13.79 -11.05
C ASP A 310 17.24 14.76 -12.09
N SER A 311 15.92 14.97 -11.98
CA SER A 311 15.19 16.01 -12.69
C SER A 311 15.16 17.30 -11.88
N ALA A 312 15.77 17.32 -10.69
CA ALA A 312 15.94 18.51 -9.87
C ALA A 312 17.01 19.46 -10.44
N THR A 313 18.01 18.96 -11.20
CA THR A 313 19.12 19.80 -11.67
C THR A 313 18.80 20.69 -12.89
N LYS A 314 17.73 20.43 -13.67
CA LYS A 314 17.32 21.33 -14.78
C LYS A 314 16.41 22.48 -14.34
N ALA A 315 15.55 22.26 -13.34
CA ALA A 315 14.67 23.29 -12.81
C ALA A 315 15.46 24.33 -11.99
N GLU A 316 16.43 23.90 -11.19
CA GLU A 316 17.30 24.82 -10.44
C GLU A 316 18.26 25.59 -11.35
N GLN A 317 18.81 24.98 -12.41
CA GLN A 317 19.68 25.70 -13.35
C GLN A 317 18.92 26.75 -14.17
N THR A 318 17.65 26.51 -14.51
CA THR A 318 16.82 27.49 -15.22
C THR A 318 16.42 28.66 -14.31
N LEU A 319 16.17 28.40 -13.02
CA LEU A 319 15.81 29.42 -12.04
C LEU A 319 17.00 30.32 -11.66
N VAL A 320 18.21 29.76 -11.55
CA VAL A 320 19.44 30.50 -11.28
C VAL A 320 19.84 31.40 -12.46
N VAL A 321 19.67 30.94 -13.70
CA VAL A 321 19.94 31.76 -14.90
C VAL A 321 18.94 32.91 -15.01
N LEU A 322 17.67 32.71 -14.66
CA LEU A 322 16.67 33.79 -14.65
C LEU A 322 16.94 34.83 -13.54
N PHE A 323 17.38 34.41 -12.35
CA PHE A 323 17.71 35.33 -11.25
C PHE A 323 18.97 36.17 -11.52
N VAL A 324 19.99 35.60 -12.18
CA VAL A 324 21.21 36.35 -12.58
C VAL A 324 20.91 37.34 -13.70
N ALA A 325 20.06 36.98 -14.68
CA ALA A 325 19.65 37.90 -15.74
C ALA A 325 18.84 39.09 -15.22
N VAL A 326 17.92 38.88 -14.26
CA VAL A 326 17.14 39.96 -13.64
C VAL A 326 18.02 40.90 -12.80
N MET A 327 19.01 40.38 -12.06
CA MET A 327 19.92 41.23 -11.29
C MET A 327 20.86 42.09 -12.15
N ILE A 328 21.26 41.61 -13.34
CA ILE A 328 22.09 42.39 -14.28
C ILE A 328 21.27 43.50 -14.96
N VAL A 329 19.97 43.26 -15.22
CA VAL A 329 19.07 44.27 -15.79
C VAL A 329 18.71 45.35 -14.76
N PHE A 330 18.45 45.00 -13.50
CA PHE A 330 18.15 45.99 -12.45
C PHE A 330 19.39 46.73 -11.93
N GLY A 331 20.58 46.12 -11.96
CA GLY A 331 21.84 46.77 -11.59
C GLY A 331 22.30 47.87 -12.56
N LYS A 332 21.80 47.89 -13.80
CA LYS A 332 22.08 48.95 -14.79
C LYS A 332 21.09 50.12 -14.78
N VAL A 333 19.98 50.03 -14.03
CA VAL A 333 18.95 51.09 -13.95
C VAL A 333 19.14 52.00 -12.72
N MET A 334 20.10 51.72 -11.83
CA MET A 334 20.45 52.60 -10.69
C MET A 334 21.74 53.43 -10.88
N LEU A 335 22.27 53.50 -12.09
CA LEU A 335 23.38 54.39 -12.45
C LEU A 335 23.02 55.21 -13.69
N TYR A 336 21.98 56.04 -13.59
CA TYR A 336 21.80 57.31 -14.31
C TYR A 336 20.86 58.22 -13.52
#